data_AF-A0A183FVC4-F1
#
_entry.id   AF-A0A183FVC4-F1
#
_cell.length_a   1.000
_cell.length_b   1.000
_cell.length_c   1.000
_cell.angle_alpha   90.00
_cell.angle_beta   90.00
_cell.angle_gamma   90.00
#
_symmetry.space_group_name_H-M   'P 1'
#
loop_
_entity.id
_entity.type
_entity.pdbx_description
1 polymer ?
#
loop_
_entity_poly.entity_id
_entity_poly.type
_entity_poly.pdbx_seq_one_letter_code
_entity_poly.pdbx_strand_id
1 'polypeptide(L)' 'MLDAHQIVLVGPRKGGKGQYEYVILSNWARFPLIGLVRDIRVFYKKYKDQLETELEKEGFINDYSG' A
#
# COMPACT_ATOMS: atom_id res chain seq x y z
N MET A 1 24.58 -2.97 -5.45
CA MET A 1 23.81 -2.48 -4.28
C MET A 1 22.51 -3.26 -4.29
N LEU A 2 22.17 -4.04 -3.26
CA LEU A 2 20.91 -4.78 -3.23
C LEU A 2 19.79 -3.77 -2.95
N ASP A 3 18.77 -3.70 -3.81
CA ASP A 3 17.62 -2.81 -3.60
C ASP A 3 16.82 -3.28 -2.38
N ALA A 4 17.03 -2.61 -1.25
CA ALA A 4 16.31 -2.88 -0.01
C ALA A 4 14.86 -2.41 -0.16
N HIS A 5 13.92 -3.32 0.08
CA HIS A 5 12.50 -3.00 0.16
C HIS A 5 12.18 -2.50 1.56
N GLN A 6 11.50 -1.36 1.65
CA GLN A 6 11.10 -0.72 2.90
C GLN A 6 9.60 -0.48 2.94
N ILE A 7 9.07 -0.33 4.15
CA ILE A 7 7.68 0.05 4.37
C ILE A 7 7.52 1.51 3.94
N VAL A 8 6.66 1.74 2.95
CA VAL A 8 6.37 3.10 2.44
C VAL A 8 5.02 3.60 2.93
N LEU A 9 4.06 2.70 3.16
CA LEU A 9 2.73 3.04 3.69
C LEU A 9 2.21 1.94 4.63
N VAL A 10 1.40 2.34 5.60
CA VAL A 10 0.69 1.43 6.51
C VAL A 10 -0.78 1.84 6.61
N GLY A 11 -1.66 0.85 6.55
CA GLY A 11 -3.09 1.06 6.73
C GLY A 11 -3.48 1.36 8.19
N PRO A 12 -4.77 1.52 8.50
CA PRO A 12 -5.22 1.69 9.88
C PRO A 12 -5.00 0.41 10.70
N ARG A 13 -4.92 0.54 12.03
CA ARG A 13 -4.86 -0.61 12.94
C ARG A 13 -6.26 -1.13 13.27
N LYS A 14 -6.44 -2.45 13.30
CA LYS A 14 -7.72 -3.07 13.71
C LYS A 14 -8.14 -2.56 15.09
N GLY A 15 -9.27 -1.87 15.18
CA GLY A 15 -9.78 -1.29 16.44
C GLY A 15 -8.83 -0.28 17.09
N GLY A 16 -7.96 0.38 16.31
CA GLY A 16 -7.06 1.45 16.78
C GLY A 16 -5.83 1.01 17.59
N LYS A 17 -5.80 -0.24 18.10
CA LYS A 17 -4.67 -0.78 18.88
C LYS A 17 -4.13 -2.11 18.35
N GLY A 18 -4.78 -2.71 17.36
CA GLY A 18 -4.38 -3.99 16.78
C GLY A 18 -3.30 -3.87 15.71
N GLN A 19 -3.15 -4.94 14.94
CA GLN A 19 -2.22 -4.99 13.82
C GLN A 19 -2.77 -4.18 12.62
N TYR A 20 -1.91 -3.63 11.75
CA TYR A 20 -2.26 -2.82 10.57
C TYR A 20 -3.06 -3.56 9.48
N GLU A 21 -4.24 -3.13 9.08
CA GLU A 21 -5.06 -3.83 8.06
C GLU A 21 -4.31 -4.16 6.75
N TYR A 22 -3.35 -3.31 6.36
CA TYR A 22 -2.39 -3.59 5.29
C TYR A 22 -1.05 -2.88 5.51
N VAL A 23 0.00 -3.32 4.80
CA VAL A 23 1.32 -2.68 4.73
C VAL A 23 1.80 -2.71 3.28
N ILE A 24 2.34 -1.59 2.81
CA ILE A 24 2.91 -1.48 1.46
C ILE A 24 4.42 -1.37 1.54
N LEU A 25 5.09 -2.23 0.77
CA LEU A 25 6.53 -2.27 0.62
C LEU A 25 6.90 -1.78 -0.78
N SER A 26 7.95 -0.97 -0.85
CA SER A 26 8.58 -0.60 -2.11
C SER A 26 10.04 -0.23 -1.91
N ASN A 27 10.74 0.15 -2.96
CA ASN A 27 12.11 0.61 -2.93
C ASN A 27 12.22 2.07 -3.43
N TRP A 28 13.44 2.59 -3.48
CA TRP A 28 13.71 3.94 -3.96
C TRP A 28 13.29 4.16 -5.42
N ALA A 29 13.34 3.10 -6.24
CA ALA A 29 12.89 3.11 -7.64
C ALA A 29 11.37 3.01 -7.77
N ARG A 30 10.62 2.94 -6.66
CA ARG A 30 9.15 2.81 -6.60
C ARG A 30 8.62 1.57 -7.31
N PHE A 31 9.48 0.57 -7.52
CA PHE A 31 9.14 -0.67 -8.20
C PHE A 31 10.03 -1.82 -7.70
N PRO A 32 9.47 -2.96 -7.26
CA PRO A 32 8.06 -3.30 -7.26
C PRO A 32 7.28 -2.62 -6.12
N LEU A 33 5.95 -2.55 -6.28
CA LEU A 33 5.03 -2.25 -5.20
C LEU A 33 4.42 -3.56 -4.69
N ILE A 34 4.59 -3.85 -3.39
CA ILE A 34 4.11 -5.09 -2.78
C ILE A 34 3.15 -4.75 -1.66
N GLY A 35 1.89 -5.17 -1.79
CA GLY A 35 0.86 -5.01 -0.77
C GLY A 35 0.66 -6.28 0.06
N LEU A 36 0.86 -6.19 1.37
CA LEU A 36 0.53 -7.25 2.33
C LEU A 36 -0.77 -6.87 3.04
N VAL A 37 -1.82 -7.67 2.86
CA VAL A 37 -3.17 -7.40 3.37
C VAL A 37 -3.63 -8.52 4.31
N ARG A 38 -4.37 -8.18 5.37
CA ARG A 38 -4.87 -9.19 6.33
C ARG A 38 -6.06 -9.99 5.81
N ASP A 39 -7.09 -9.28 5.37
CA ASP A 39 -8.25 -9.86 4.71
C ASP A 39 -8.43 -9.13 3.38
N ILE A 40 -8.19 -9.86 2.30
CA ILE A 40 -8.26 -9.35 0.94
C ILE A 40 -9.64 -8.76 0.61
N ARG A 41 -10.73 -9.35 1.12
CA ARG A 41 -12.10 -8.88 0.85
C ARG A 41 -12.36 -7.55 1.55
N VAL A 42 -11.89 -7.41 2.78
CA VAL A 42 -12.01 -6.15 3.54
C VAL A 42 -11.18 -5.06 2.89
N PHE A 43 -9.96 -5.39 2.45
CA PHE A 43 -9.08 -4.46 1.74
C PHE A 43 -9.74 -3.90 0.48
N TYR A 44 -10.21 -4.76 -0.42
CA TYR A 44 -10.89 -4.32 -1.65
C TYR A 44 -12.15 -3.51 -1.37
N LYS A 45 -12.91 -3.84 -0.31
CA LYS A 45 -14.15 -3.15 0.02
C LYS A 45 -13.95 -1.78 0.68
N LYS A 46 -12.86 -1.58 1.43
CA LYS A 46 -12.71 -0.42 2.32
C LYS A 46 -11.50 0.45 2.06
N TYR A 47 -10.43 -0.12 1.52
CA TYR A 47 -9.11 0.51 1.54
C TYR A 47 -8.45 0.64 0.17
N LYS A 48 -8.87 -0.15 -0.83
CA LYS A 48 -8.28 -0.11 -2.18
C LYS A 48 -8.26 1.30 -2.74
N ASP A 49 -9.43 1.93 -2.89
CA ASP A 49 -9.52 3.19 -3.62
C ASP A 49 -8.76 4.32 -2.90
N GLN A 50 -8.83 4.35 -1.56
CA GLN A 50 -8.02 5.30 -0.78
C GLN A 50 -6.51 5.07 -0.98
N LEU A 51 -6.07 3.81 -0.92
CA LEU A 51 -4.66 3.50 -1.11
C LEU A 51 -4.19 3.84 -2.53
N GLU A 52 -4.98 3.56 -3.55
CA GLU A 52 -4.65 3.91 -4.94
C GLU A 52 -4.48 5.42 -5.08
N THR A 53 -5.40 6.23 -4.55
CA THR A 53 -5.25 7.69 -4.52
C THR A 53 -3.99 8.15 -3.77
N GLU A 54 -3.65 7.52 -2.65
CA GLU A 54 -2.40 7.83 -1.92
C GLU A 54 -1.16 7.47 -2.74
N LEU A 55 -1.16 6.31 -3.39
CA LEU A 55 -0.05 5.87 -4.24
C LEU A 55 0.12 6.74 -5.49
N GLU A 56 -0.98 7.20 -6.10
CA GLU A 56 -0.98 8.15 -7.21
C GLU A 56 -0.39 9.49 -6.78
N LYS A 57 -0.87 10.04 -5.66
CA LYS A 57 -0.41 11.30 -5.12
C LYS A 57 1.09 11.29 -4.82
N GLU A 58 1.60 10.20 -4.27
CA GLU A 58 3.01 10.02 -3.96
C GLU A 58 3.85 9.61 -5.19
N GLY A 59 3.20 9.36 -6.34
CA GLY A 59 3.81 8.99 -7.62
C GLY A 59 4.42 7.59 -7.62
N PHE A 60 3.87 6.67 -6.83
CA PHE A 60 4.19 5.23 -6.88
C PHE A 60 3.47 4.54 -8.04
N ILE A 61 2.27 5.01 -8.39
CA ILE A 61 1.55 4.59 -9.58
C ILE A 61 1.18 5.84 -10.38
N ASN A 62 1.18 5.74 -11.71
CA ASN A 62 0.66 6.78 -12.58
C ASN A 62 -0.70 6.33 -13.09
N ASP A 63 -1.62 7.28 -13.26
CA ASP A 63 -2.92 7.06 -13.90
C ASP A 63 -2.73 6.26 -15.20
N TYR A 64 -3.11 4.98 -15.19
CA TYR A 64 -3.43 4.26 -16.42
C TYR A 64 -4.93 4.48 -16.63
N SER A 65 -5.29 5.68 -17.08
CA SER A 65 -6.63 5.97 -17.61
C SER A 65 -6.76 5.24 -18.95
N GLY A 66 -7.00 3.93 -18.89
CA GLY A 66 -7.35 3.06 -20.02
C GLY A 66 -8.83 2.73 -20.04
#